data_AF-A0A2T3HWT5-F1
#
_entry.id   AF-A0A2T3HWT5-F1
#
_cell.length_a   1.000
_cell.length_b   1.000
_cell.length_c   1.000
_cell.angle_alpha   90.00
_cell.angle_beta   90.00
_cell.angle_gamma   90.00
#
_symmetry.space_group_name_H-M   'P 1'
#
loop_
_entity.id
_entity.type
_entity.pdbx_description
1 polymer ?
#
loop_
_entity_poly.entity_id
_entity_poly.type
_entity_poly.pdbx_seq_one_letter_code
_entity_poly.pdbx_strand_id
1 'polypeptide(L)'
;MTNIEQIKFRTKVCFIASQGVLKTSESTLKLNLSEQYILSYLIENHSTPVTKDELLKIGWPDRIVTEASLFQVIRALRVKLNEQNKGDVIETLPRVGYQIREFTREEVDLSEQKTHSIISKINKKTVASVTILAVALLGSGAWYMSPAQTEPTHFLTENEKIGSNNITFITKNLEQQVDLRNKIQAIFSQQVNKHGKITTTDHKIFFYKSDDFYSIAWCKVKPETNQCIPMTDFSYKIAPDEWTQFTHLIVDNKKLFHEDISIASDAIHEPLSVVYRSYIGDYGVTYKVSNLYISPTDKSNVFDYSKVSFIADRKTGRYQALSLSAESLTIIKKDAQFIATLKITPEVFHWTYQENANLNENKAILFSDDDNASSSYKNNAIRYDYIIAAQKKLQLILGEKSGLYWLHSSKNNPLTVLPTKHYK
;
A
#
# COMPACT_ATOMS: atom_id res chain seq x y z
N MET A 1 -23.57 41.27 23.72
CA MET A 1 -22.42 40.74 24.48
C MET A 1 -22.61 39.25 24.55
N THR A 2 -21.76 38.48 23.86
CA THR A 2 -21.85 37.02 23.86
C THR A 2 -20.72 36.54 24.74
N ASN A 3 -20.97 36.36 26.04
CA ASN A 3 -20.01 35.71 26.93
C ASN A 3 -19.81 34.29 26.39
N ILE A 4 -18.58 33.94 26.06
CA ILE A 4 -18.24 32.59 25.63
C ILE A 4 -17.66 31.87 26.84
N GLU A 5 -18.41 30.89 27.35
CA GLU A 5 -17.95 30.00 28.40
C GLU A 5 -16.76 29.18 27.87
N GLN A 6 -15.65 29.22 28.60
CA GLN A 6 -14.50 28.36 28.35
C GLN A 6 -14.24 27.43 29.54
N ILE A 7 -13.87 26.20 29.25
CA ILE A 7 -13.55 25.18 30.25
C ILE A 7 -12.04 24.98 30.23
N LYS A 8 -11.36 25.33 31.32
CA LYS A 8 -9.92 25.23 31.45
C LYS A 8 -9.55 23.98 32.23
N PHE A 9 -8.73 23.13 31.64
CA PHE A 9 -8.20 21.94 32.28
C PHE A 9 -6.88 22.22 32.99
N ARG A 10 -6.48 21.32 33.89
CA ARG A 10 -5.19 21.38 34.60
C ARG A 10 -3.97 21.44 33.68
N THR A 11 -4.08 20.88 32.47
CA THR A 11 -3.06 20.92 31.41
C THR A 11 -2.91 22.31 30.75
N LYS A 12 -3.64 23.32 31.24
CA LYS A 12 -3.71 24.70 30.70
C LYS A 12 -4.34 24.79 29.31
N VAL A 13 -4.96 23.72 28.84
CA VAL A 13 -5.76 23.69 27.62
C VAL A 13 -7.18 24.17 27.95
N CYS A 14 -7.72 25.06 27.13
CA CYS A 14 -9.08 25.59 27.27
C CYS A 14 -9.99 25.02 26.18
N PHE A 15 -11.12 24.45 26.55
CA PHE A 15 -12.17 24.01 25.64
C PHE A 15 -13.26 25.06 25.50
N ILE A 16 -13.61 25.42 24.27
CA ILE A 16 -14.74 26.29 23.96
C ILE A 16 -15.82 25.45 23.29
N ALA A 17 -16.83 25.04 24.07
CA ALA A 17 -17.87 24.11 23.64
C ALA A 17 -18.68 24.63 22.44
N SER A 18 -19.01 25.92 22.42
CA SER A 18 -19.77 26.58 21.35
C SER A 18 -19.05 26.60 19.99
N GLN A 19 -17.73 26.43 19.99
CA GLN A 19 -16.90 26.44 18.78
C GLN A 19 -16.31 25.07 18.46
N GLY A 20 -16.37 24.10 19.37
CA GLY A 20 -15.78 22.77 19.20
C GLY A 20 -14.25 22.82 19.09
N VAL A 21 -13.59 23.73 19.81
CA VAL A 21 -12.14 23.94 19.73
C VAL A 21 -11.45 23.84 21.08
N LEU A 22 -10.23 23.31 21.08
CA LEU A 22 -9.28 23.38 22.18
C LEU A 22 -8.25 24.47 21.90
N LYS A 23 -8.04 25.38 22.85
CA LYS A 23 -7.05 26.46 22.80
C LYS A 23 -5.93 26.17 23.78
N THR A 24 -4.70 26.35 23.31
CA THR A 24 -3.49 26.45 24.13
C THR A 24 -2.91 27.86 23.97
N SER A 25 -1.83 28.19 24.69
CA SER A 25 -1.10 29.46 24.51
C SER A 25 -0.53 29.63 23.10
N GLU A 26 -0.36 28.54 22.34
CA GLU A 26 0.39 28.52 21.08
C GLU A 26 -0.48 28.11 19.88
N SER A 27 -1.62 27.44 20.09
CA SER A 27 -2.43 26.92 18.99
C SER A 27 -3.92 26.75 19.34
N THR A 28 -4.76 26.72 18.31
CA THR A 28 -6.18 26.35 18.41
C THR A 28 -6.43 25.09 17.57
N LEU A 29 -6.92 24.04 18.19
CA LEU A 29 -7.19 22.74 17.59
C LEU A 29 -8.71 22.50 17.49
N LYS A 30 -9.20 22.18 16.30
CA LYS A 30 -10.62 21.82 16.09
C LYS A 30 -10.86 20.35 16.42
N LEU A 31 -11.92 20.07 17.17
CA LEU A 31 -12.39 18.71 17.45
C LEU A 31 -13.29 18.22 16.31
N ASN A 32 -13.23 16.92 16.03
CA ASN A 32 -14.25 16.28 15.21
C ASN A 32 -15.57 16.13 16.00
N LEU A 33 -16.66 15.78 15.32
CA LEU A 33 -17.98 15.76 15.94
C LEU A 33 -18.08 14.78 17.12
N SER A 34 -17.55 13.57 16.97
CA SER A 34 -17.56 12.55 18.02
C SER A 34 -16.67 12.94 19.22
N GLU A 35 -15.51 13.53 18.97
CA GLU A 35 -14.63 14.08 20.00
C GLU A 35 -15.31 15.21 20.77
N GLN A 36 -15.99 16.12 20.07
CA GLN A 36 -16.72 17.23 20.68
C GLN A 36 -17.88 16.72 21.54
N TYR A 37 -18.69 15.80 21.02
CA TYR A 37 -19.83 15.23 21.76
C TYR A 37 -19.38 14.45 22.99
N ILE A 38 -18.37 13.59 22.85
CA ILE A 38 -17.83 12.82 23.97
C ILE A 38 -17.22 13.75 25.02
N LEU A 39 -16.42 14.74 24.61
CA LEU A 39 -15.77 15.65 25.55
C LEU A 39 -16.81 16.53 26.29
N SER A 40 -17.76 17.14 25.57
CA SER A 40 -18.82 17.93 26.20
C SER A 40 -19.65 17.09 27.18
N TYR A 41 -20.03 15.88 26.78
CA TYR A 41 -20.84 15.00 27.62
C TYR A 41 -20.10 14.56 28.90
N LEU A 42 -18.80 14.29 28.82
CA LEU A 42 -17.99 13.99 29.99
C LEU A 42 -17.82 15.19 30.94
N ILE A 43 -17.80 16.42 30.41
CA ILE A 43 -17.72 17.65 31.23
C ILE A 43 -19.06 17.92 31.91
N GLU A 44 -20.16 17.76 31.19
CA GLU A 44 -21.51 17.90 31.74
C GLU A 44 -21.76 16.90 32.86
N ASN A 45 -21.30 15.65 32.69
CA ASN A 45 -21.48 14.56 33.66
C ASN A 45 -20.26 14.32 34.55
N HIS A 46 -19.37 15.31 34.72
CA HIS A 46 -18.11 15.14 35.47
C HIS A 46 -18.27 14.63 36.92
N SER A 47 -19.42 14.85 37.55
CA SER A 47 -19.73 14.37 38.91
C SER A 47 -19.96 12.85 39.00
N THR A 48 -20.19 12.18 37.87
CA THR A 48 -20.52 10.75 37.82
C THR A 48 -19.74 10.03 36.72
N PRO A 49 -19.26 8.80 36.97
CA PRO A 49 -18.68 7.98 35.91
C PRO A 49 -19.66 7.76 34.75
N VAL A 50 -19.23 8.03 33.52
CA VAL A 50 -20.04 7.77 32.32
C VAL A 50 -19.68 6.42 31.75
N THR A 51 -20.69 5.61 31.41
CA THR A 51 -20.47 4.27 30.89
C THR A 51 -20.02 4.27 29.42
N LYS A 52 -19.40 3.19 28.99
CA LYS A 52 -18.94 3.06 27.59
C LYS A 52 -20.10 3.05 26.60
N ASP A 53 -21.21 2.42 26.95
CA ASP A 53 -22.41 2.33 26.11
C ASP A 53 -23.06 3.71 25.90
N GLU A 54 -23.09 4.54 26.95
CA GLU A 54 -23.58 5.92 26.85
C GLU A 54 -22.69 6.76 25.93
N LEU A 55 -21.36 6.65 26.05
CA LEU A 55 -20.43 7.37 25.18
C LEU A 55 -20.48 6.90 23.73
N LEU A 56 -20.70 5.61 23.49
CA LEU A 56 -20.89 5.06 22.15
C LEU A 56 -22.15 5.65 21.49
N LYS A 57 -23.24 5.79 22.26
CA LYS A 57 -24.50 6.37 21.76
C LYS A 57 -24.40 7.87 21.50
N ILE A 58 -23.74 8.62 22.39
CA ILE A 58 -23.61 10.08 22.29
C ILE A 58 -22.57 10.49 21.23
N GLY A 59 -21.44 9.79 21.15
CA GLY A 59 -20.39 10.08 20.17
C GLY A 59 -20.81 9.82 18.72
N TRP A 60 -21.80 8.94 18.51
CA TRP A 60 -22.25 8.50 17.20
C TRP A 60 -23.79 8.32 17.16
N PRO A 61 -24.57 9.41 17.21
CA PRO A 61 -26.04 9.33 17.29
C PRO A 61 -26.69 8.60 16.09
N ASP A 62 -26.07 8.69 14.91
CA ASP A 62 -26.59 8.11 13.66
C ASP A 62 -25.83 6.86 13.19
N ARG A 63 -24.92 6.29 14.00
CA ARG A 63 -24.06 5.18 13.58
C ARG A 63 -23.79 4.17 14.69
N ILE A 64 -23.86 2.90 14.35
CA ILE A 64 -23.43 1.81 15.25
C ILE A 64 -21.92 1.65 15.09
N VAL A 65 -21.17 1.92 16.16
CA VAL A 65 -19.72 1.75 16.20
C VAL A 65 -19.31 0.80 17.32
N THR A 66 -18.10 0.25 17.24
CA THR A 66 -17.58 -0.67 18.24
C THR A 66 -16.84 0.07 19.35
N GLU A 67 -16.63 -0.61 20.48
CA GLU A 67 -15.84 -0.09 21.60
C GLU A 67 -14.41 0.33 21.19
N ALA A 68 -13.85 -0.26 20.13
CA ALA A 68 -12.57 0.14 19.56
C ALA A 68 -12.57 1.61 19.06
N SER A 69 -13.68 2.08 18.48
CA SER A 69 -13.84 3.47 18.05
C SER A 69 -13.86 4.42 19.25
N LEU A 70 -14.52 4.04 20.34
CA LEU A 70 -14.48 4.80 21.60
C LEU A 70 -13.05 4.89 22.16
N PHE A 71 -12.30 3.78 22.17
CA PHE A 71 -10.90 3.81 22.62
C PHE A 71 -10.02 4.75 21.78
N GLN A 72 -10.22 4.78 20.47
CA GLN A 72 -9.48 5.69 19.59
C GLN A 72 -9.81 7.16 19.87
N VAL A 73 -11.09 7.50 20.05
CA VAL A 73 -11.51 8.87 20.37
C VAL A 73 -10.97 9.32 21.72
N ILE A 74 -11.06 8.47 22.76
CA ILE A 74 -10.50 8.80 24.07
C ILE A 74 -8.98 8.98 23.98
N ARG A 75 -8.26 8.13 23.23
CA ARG A 75 -6.81 8.30 23.02
C ARG A 75 -6.49 9.62 22.30
N ALA A 76 -7.25 9.98 21.26
CA ALA A 76 -7.06 11.23 20.53
C ALA A 76 -7.33 12.46 21.41
N LEU A 77 -8.40 12.42 22.22
CA LEU A 77 -8.73 13.48 23.18
C LEU A 77 -7.60 13.67 24.20
N ARG A 78 -7.05 12.59 24.78
CA ARG A 78 -5.93 12.68 25.73
C ARG A 78 -4.71 13.38 25.15
N VAL A 79 -4.36 13.07 23.90
CA VAL A 79 -3.25 13.73 23.19
C VAL A 79 -3.56 15.21 22.96
N LYS A 80 -4.76 15.54 22.50
CA LYS A 80 -5.18 16.93 22.23
C LYS A 80 -5.32 17.78 23.50
N LEU A 81 -5.66 17.15 24.62
CA LEU A 81 -5.70 17.75 25.96
C LEU A 81 -4.32 17.85 26.61
N ASN A 82 -3.26 17.41 25.92
CA ASN A 82 -1.88 17.43 26.38
C ASN A 82 -1.67 16.71 27.73
N GLU A 83 -2.36 15.57 27.93
CA GLU A 83 -2.13 14.70 29.08
C GLU A 83 -0.70 14.13 29.06
N GLN A 84 0.04 14.29 30.15
CA GLN A 84 1.39 13.72 30.29
C GLN A 84 1.32 12.31 30.85
N ASN A 85 0.39 12.07 31.77
CA ASN A 85 0.05 10.77 32.31
C ASN A 85 -1.41 10.43 32.01
N LYS A 86 -1.69 9.14 31.77
CA LYS A 86 -3.06 8.67 31.54
C LYS A 86 -3.92 8.99 32.77
N GLY A 87 -4.99 9.76 32.58
CA GLY A 87 -5.88 10.14 33.67
C GLY A 87 -5.62 11.52 34.25
N ASP A 88 -4.77 12.33 33.63
CA ASP A 88 -4.58 13.74 34.02
C ASP A 88 -5.85 14.58 33.81
N VAL A 89 -6.63 14.29 32.76
CA VAL A 89 -7.91 14.98 32.46
C VAL A 89 -9.05 13.97 32.32
N ILE A 90 -8.86 12.89 31.55
CA ILE A 90 -9.84 11.82 31.34
C ILE A 90 -9.36 10.55 32.04
N GLU A 91 -9.97 10.23 33.18
CA GLU A 91 -9.72 9.01 33.95
C GLU A 91 -10.49 7.82 33.36
N THR A 92 -9.84 6.66 33.31
CA THR A 92 -10.50 5.39 32.98
C THR A 92 -10.81 4.64 34.26
N LEU A 93 -12.09 4.35 34.49
CA LEU A 93 -12.56 3.56 35.62
C LEU A 93 -12.80 2.12 35.16
N PRO A 94 -11.98 1.15 35.62
CA PRO A 94 -12.10 -0.24 35.19
C PRO A 94 -13.52 -0.78 35.38
N ARG A 95 -14.06 -1.43 34.35
CA ARG A 95 -15.42 -2.02 34.33
C ARG A 95 -16.59 -1.03 34.43
N VAL A 96 -16.32 0.28 34.45
CA VAL A 96 -17.36 1.32 34.51
C VAL A 96 -17.34 2.17 33.24
N GLY A 97 -16.23 2.84 32.95
CA GLY A 97 -16.14 3.74 31.79
C GLY A 97 -15.14 4.86 31.98
N TYR A 98 -15.56 6.11 31.76
CA TYR A 98 -14.68 7.28 31.79
C TYR A 98 -15.26 8.42 32.61
N GLN A 99 -14.39 9.25 33.16
CA GLN A 99 -14.77 10.45 33.91
C GLN A 99 -13.75 11.57 33.67
N ILE A 100 -14.20 12.82 33.63
CA ILE A 100 -13.31 13.97 33.60
C ILE A 100 -12.96 14.42 35.02
N ARG A 101 -11.66 14.64 35.23
CA ARG A 101 -11.12 15.22 36.46
C ARG A 101 -11.04 16.74 36.35
N GLU A 102 -10.95 17.39 37.52
CA GLU A 102 -10.75 18.82 37.78
C GLU A 102 -10.63 19.74 36.55
N PHE A 103 -11.65 20.57 36.34
CA PHE A 103 -11.64 21.67 35.38
C PHE A 103 -12.26 22.91 36.01
N THR A 104 -11.92 24.08 35.47
CA THR A 104 -12.48 25.38 35.90
C THR A 104 -13.27 25.98 34.75
N ARG A 105 -14.48 26.47 35.03
CA ARG A 105 -15.26 27.26 34.08
C ARG A 105 -14.87 28.73 34.23
N GLU A 106 -14.39 29.33 33.15
CA GLU A 106 -14.04 30.74 33.09
C GLU A 106 -14.94 31.42 32.04
N GLU A 107 -15.45 32.61 32.34
CA GLU A 107 -16.11 33.46 31.34
C GLU A 107 -15.08 34.43 30.76
N VAL A 108 -14.95 34.45 29.44
CA VAL A 108 -14.05 35.40 28.76
C VAL A 108 -14.88 36.51 28.15
N ASP A 109 -14.65 37.74 28.62
CA ASP A 109 -15.16 38.96 27.98
C ASP A 109 -14.25 39.32 26.79
N LEU A 110 -14.84 39.45 25.61
CA LEU A 110 -14.13 39.74 24.36
C LEU A 110 -13.87 41.24 24.14
N SER A 111 -13.90 42.06 25.20
CA SER A 111 -13.74 43.52 25.08
C SER A 111 -12.29 44.00 25.00
N GLU A 112 -11.29 43.19 25.34
CA GLU A 112 -9.86 43.55 25.21
C GLU A 112 -9.15 42.77 24.10
N GLN A 113 -9.39 43.16 22.85
CA GLN A 113 -8.38 43.06 21.79
C GLN A 113 -8.70 43.99 20.61
N LYS A 114 -8.80 45.28 20.93
CA LYS A 114 -8.51 46.38 20.01
C LYS A 114 -7.49 47.27 20.73
N THR A 115 -6.21 47.17 20.36
CA THR A 115 -5.27 48.29 20.18
C THR A 115 -3.88 47.72 19.88
N HIS A 116 -3.55 47.63 18.60
CA HIS A 116 -2.37 48.29 18.07
C HIS A 116 -2.54 48.48 16.56
N SER A 117 -3.44 49.40 16.19
CA SER A 117 -3.41 50.02 14.88
C SER A 117 -2.35 51.12 14.90
N ILE A 118 -1.13 50.83 14.45
CA ILE A 118 -0.31 51.87 13.82
C ILE A 118 -0.50 51.69 12.32
N ILE A 119 -1.52 52.35 11.78
CA ILE A 119 -1.58 52.65 10.35
C ILE A 119 -0.62 53.82 10.15
N SER A 120 0.65 53.51 9.92
CA SER A 120 1.56 54.43 9.24
C SER A 120 1.73 53.93 7.82
N LYS A 121 1.22 54.69 6.84
CA LYS A 121 1.51 54.63 5.39
C LYS A 121 2.47 53.52 4.95
N ILE A 122 1.96 52.32 4.65
CA ILE A 122 2.74 51.27 3.98
C ILE A 122 2.29 51.19 2.51
N ASN A 123 3.28 51.36 1.64
CA ASN A 123 3.18 51.44 0.19
C ASN A 123 2.52 50.18 -0.40
N LYS A 124 1.61 50.32 -1.37
CA LYS A 124 0.82 49.21 -1.96
C LYS A 124 1.68 48.08 -2.59
N LYS A 125 2.98 48.28 -2.77
CA LYS A 125 3.92 47.28 -3.28
C LYS A 125 4.37 46.23 -2.23
N THR A 126 4.29 46.50 -0.93
CA THR A 126 4.70 45.54 0.12
C THR A 126 3.57 44.66 0.64
N VAL A 127 2.30 45.09 0.51
CA VAL A 127 1.12 44.28 0.89
C VAL A 127 0.94 43.06 -0.02
N ALA A 128 1.35 43.14 -1.29
CA ALA A 128 1.32 42.00 -2.20
C ALA A 128 2.33 40.90 -1.83
N SER A 129 3.43 41.22 -1.12
CA SER A 129 4.49 40.25 -0.81
C SER A 129 4.18 39.36 0.40
N VAL A 130 3.42 39.87 1.39
CA VAL A 130 3.18 39.16 2.66
C VAL A 130 2.02 38.16 2.54
N THR A 131 0.98 38.48 1.76
CA THR A 131 -0.10 37.53 1.43
C THR A 131 0.40 36.34 0.61
N ILE A 132 1.38 36.55 -0.26
CA ILE A 132 2.03 35.47 -1.02
C ILE A 132 2.78 34.52 -0.08
N LEU A 133 3.50 35.04 0.93
CA LEU A 133 4.21 34.20 1.91
C LEU A 133 3.26 33.38 2.80
N ALA A 134 2.16 33.98 3.27
CA ALA A 134 1.21 33.29 4.15
C ALA A 134 0.42 32.18 3.43
N VAL A 135 0.03 32.42 2.17
CA VAL A 135 -0.61 31.39 1.33
C VAL A 135 0.39 30.30 0.94
N ALA A 136 1.67 30.63 0.72
CA ALA A 136 2.71 29.65 0.46
C ALA A 136 3.01 28.76 1.68
N LEU A 137 3.02 29.33 2.89
CA LEU A 137 3.24 28.59 4.15
C LEU A 137 2.05 27.69 4.52
N LEU A 138 0.82 28.13 4.30
CA LEU A 138 -0.38 27.31 4.52
C LEU A 138 -0.57 26.23 3.45
N GLY A 139 -0.23 26.52 2.19
CA GLY A 139 -0.25 25.54 1.10
C GLY A 139 0.79 24.43 1.27
N SER A 140 1.99 24.76 1.75
CA SER A 140 3.06 23.79 2.00
C SER A 140 2.78 22.87 3.20
N GLY A 141 2.13 23.37 4.26
CA GLY A 141 1.67 22.55 5.37
C GLY A 141 0.60 21.52 4.99
N ALA A 142 -0.34 21.89 4.11
CA ALA A 142 -1.37 20.98 3.60
C ALA A 142 -0.81 19.92 2.62
N TRP A 143 0.22 20.27 1.85
CA TRP A 143 0.98 19.33 1.02
C TRP A 143 1.75 18.30 1.84
N TYR A 144 2.29 18.67 3.01
CA TYR A 144 3.02 17.75 3.88
C TYR A 144 2.14 16.73 4.61
N MET A 145 0.84 17.01 4.80
CA MET A 145 -0.11 16.08 5.45
C MET A 145 -0.92 15.23 4.46
N SER A 146 -0.90 15.55 3.17
CA SER A 146 -1.46 14.65 2.16
C SER A 146 -0.44 13.54 1.89
N PRO A 147 -0.79 12.24 1.94
CA PRO A 147 0.13 11.20 1.51
C PRO A 147 0.55 11.57 0.08
N ALA A 148 1.85 11.66 -0.17
CA ALA A 148 2.38 12.02 -1.47
C ALA A 148 1.65 11.18 -2.52
N GLN A 149 0.79 11.83 -3.31
CA GLN A 149 0.03 11.15 -4.32
C GLN A 149 1.05 10.81 -5.41
N THR A 150 1.63 9.61 -5.32
CA THR A 150 2.60 9.17 -6.30
C THR A 150 1.87 9.09 -7.63
N GLU A 151 2.38 9.79 -8.64
CA GLU A 151 1.91 9.59 -10.00
C GLU A 151 2.37 8.20 -10.49
N PRO A 152 1.67 7.59 -11.46
CA PRO A 152 2.14 6.38 -12.09
C PRO A 152 3.54 6.60 -12.67
N THR A 153 4.49 5.76 -12.30
CA THR A 153 5.83 5.73 -12.90
C THR A 153 5.74 5.48 -14.40
N HIS A 154 6.53 6.25 -15.15
CA HIS A 154 6.77 6.04 -16.57
C HIS A 154 8.11 5.32 -16.75
N PHE A 155 8.08 4.15 -17.39
CA PHE A 155 9.26 3.31 -17.58
C PHE A 155 9.95 3.58 -18.92
N LEU A 156 11.24 3.33 -18.99
CA LEU A 156 11.93 3.13 -20.26
C LEU A 156 11.71 1.70 -20.72
N THR A 157 11.22 1.55 -21.95
CA THR A 157 10.99 0.25 -22.58
C THR A 157 11.82 0.08 -23.85
N GLU A 158 12.49 -1.05 -23.99
CA GLU A 158 13.21 -1.39 -25.22
C GLU A 158 12.96 -2.85 -25.60
N ASN A 159 12.83 -3.09 -26.90
CA ASN A 159 12.62 -4.43 -27.44
C ASN A 159 13.84 -4.88 -28.24
N GLU A 160 14.25 -6.12 -28.03
CA GLU A 160 15.36 -6.75 -28.74
C GLU A 160 14.98 -8.18 -29.14
N LYS A 161 15.53 -8.66 -30.25
CA LYS A 161 15.43 -10.06 -30.65
C LYS A 161 16.78 -10.73 -30.53
N ILE A 162 16.83 -11.84 -29.79
CA ILE A 162 18.03 -12.68 -29.66
C ILE A 162 17.65 -14.11 -30.03
N GLY A 163 18.17 -14.59 -31.16
CA GLY A 163 17.71 -15.85 -31.76
C GLY A 163 16.23 -15.75 -32.14
N SER A 164 15.43 -16.72 -31.69
CA SER A 164 13.96 -16.69 -31.87
C SER A 164 13.20 -16.09 -30.68
N ASN A 165 13.89 -15.50 -29.71
CA ASN A 165 13.25 -14.89 -28.54
C ASN A 165 12.94 -13.41 -28.78
N ASN A 166 11.79 -12.98 -28.27
CA ASN A 166 11.41 -11.58 -28.18
C ASN A 166 11.65 -11.10 -26.75
N ILE A 167 12.52 -10.11 -26.57
CA ILE A 167 12.93 -9.62 -25.26
C ILE A 167 12.44 -8.18 -25.10
N THR A 168 11.82 -7.89 -23.97
CA THR A 168 11.41 -6.54 -23.57
C THR A 168 12.10 -6.16 -22.27
N PHE A 169 12.89 -5.09 -22.29
CA PHE A 169 13.51 -4.50 -21.12
C PHE A 169 12.60 -3.37 -20.59
N ILE A 170 12.35 -3.35 -19.29
CA ILE A 170 11.55 -2.34 -18.60
C ILE A 170 12.37 -1.80 -17.44
N THR A 171 12.67 -0.51 -17.44
CA THR A 171 13.59 0.11 -16.45
C THR A 171 13.15 1.52 -16.08
N LYS A 172 13.70 2.09 -15.00
CA LYS A 172 13.42 3.49 -14.62
C LYS A 172 14.38 4.48 -15.26
N ASN A 173 15.59 4.03 -15.63
CA ASN A 173 16.63 4.88 -16.17
C ASN A 173 17.60 4.09 -17.08
N LEU A 174 18.42 4.82 -17.83
CA LEU A 174 19.34 4.26 -18.82
C LEU A 174 20.43 3.38 -18.20
N GLU A 175 20.88 3.68 -16.97
CA GLU A 175 21.88 2.87 -16.26
C GLU A 175 21.35 1.46 -16.00
N GLN A 176 20.13 1.35 -15.48
CA GLN A 176 19.45 0.07 -15.26
C GLN A 176 19.28 -0.70 -16.58
N GLN A 177 18.99 0.00 -17.68
CA GLN A 177 18.81 -0.59 -19.01
C GLN A 177 20.13 -1.20 -19.53
N VAL A 178 21.23 -0.47 -19.43
CA VAL A 178 22.56 -0.95 -19.83
C VAL A 178 22.98 -2.15 -19.00
N ASP A 179 22.79 -2.12 -17.68
CA ASP A 179 23.11 -3.25 -16.80
C ASP A 179 22.34 -4.52 -17.19
N LEU A 180 21.01 -4.41 -17.38
CA LEU A 180 20.19 -5.55 -17.81
C LEU A 180 20.67 -6.09 -19.15
N ARG A 181 20.84 -5.23 -20.16
CA ARG A 181 21.28 -5.66 -21.50
C ARG A 181 22.60 -6.43 -21.45
N ASN A 182 23.60 -5.91 -20.75
CA ASN A 182 24.90 -6.55 -20.61
C ASN A 182 24.79 -7.92 -19.93
N LYS A 183 24.02 -8.01 -18.83
CA LYS A 183 23.79 -9.27 -18.12
C LYS A 183 23.06 -10.31 -19.00
N ILE A 184 22.06 -9.88 -19.76
CA ILE A 184 21.28 -10.78 -20.63
C ILE A 184 22.10 -11.27 -21.82
N GLN A 185 22.87 -10.39 -22.46
CA GLN A 185 23.82 -10.79 -23.50
C GLN A 185 24.81 -11.82 -22.97
N ALA A 186 25.35 -11.62 -21.77
CA ALA A 186 26.26 -12.59 -21.13
C ALA A 186 25.61 -13.96 -20.92
N ILE A 187 24.33 -14.03 -20.51
CA ILE A 187 23.61 -15.31 -20.35
C ILE A 187 23.53 -16.07 -21.69
N PHE A 188 23.12 -15.39 -22.77
CA PHE A 188 23.01 -16.03 -24.09
C PHE A 188 24.39 -16.44 -24.63
N SER A 189 25.42 -15.62 -24.46
CA SER A 189 26.79 -15.99 -24.80
C SER A 189 27.27 -17.22 -24.03
N GLN A 190 26.96 -17.33 -22.73
CA GLN A 190 27.29 -18.51 -21.93
C GLN A 190 26.54 -19.77 -22.38
N GLN A 191 25.27 -19.65 -22.81
CA GLN A 191 24.55 -20.78 -23.41
C GLN A 191 25.23 -21.26 -24.70
N VAL A 192 25.61 -20.34 -25.59
CA VAL A 192 26.33 -20.68 -26.83
C VAL A 192 27.67 -21.34 -26.51
N ASN A 193 28.44 -20.79 -25.57
CA ASN A 193 29.72 -21.35 -25.17
C ASN A 193 29.58 -22.76 -24.57
N LYS A 194 28.53 -23.02 -23.78
CA LYS A 194 28.31 -24.30 -23.10
C LYS A 194 27.67 -25.37 -24.00
N HIS A 195 26.70 -24.99 -24.82
CA HIS A 195 25.85 -25.93 -25.59
C HIS A 195 26.04 -25.84 -27.10
N GLY A 196 26.90 -24.94 -27.59
CA GLY A 196 27.09 -24.64 -29.01
C GLY A 196 25.93 -23.88 -29.66
N LYS A 197 24.86 -23.59 -28.92
CA LYS A 197 23.67 -22.89 -29.39
C LYS A 197 22.90 -22.25 -28.24
N ILE A 198 22.02 -21.31 -28.58
CA ILE A 198 21.01 -20.80 -27.65
C ILE A 198 20.00 -21.93 -27.37
N THR A 199 19.85 -22.30 -26.11
CA THR A 199 18.92 -23.38 -25.68
C THR A 199 17.54 -22.84 -25.33
N THR A 200 17.45 -21.59 -24.88
CA THR A 200 16.18 -20.90 -24.65
C THR A 200 15.68 -20.35 -25.97
N THR A 201 14.75 -21.04 -26.65
CA THR A 201 14.21 -20.60 -27.96
C THR A 201 12.71 -20.38 -27.88
N ASP A 202 12.20 -19.48 -28.72
CA ASP A 202 10.77 -19.22 -28.90
C ASP A 202 10.10 -18.72 -27.60
N HIS A 203 10.77 -17.82 -26.88
CA HIS A 203 10.21 -17.19 -25.68
C HIS A 203 9.84 -15.73 -25.92
N LYS A 204 8.78 -15.30 -25.24
CA LYS A 204 8.59 -13.89 -24.86
C LYS A 204 9.20 -13.71 -23.49
N ILE A 205 10.17 -12.81 -23.37
CA ILE A 205 10.91 -12.58 -22.13
C ILE A 205 10.83 -11.10 -21.76
N PHE A 206 10.50 -10.83 -20.52
CA PHE A 206 10.39 -9.51 -19.95
C PHE A 206 11.40 -9.40 -18.81
N PHE A 207 12.22 -8.36 -18.85
CA PHE A 207 13.18 -8.05 -17.81
C PHE A 207 12.81 -6.72 -17.17
N TYR A 208 12.84 -6.71 -15.84
CA TYR A 208 12.66 -5.53 -15.03
C TYR A 208 13.80 -5.42 -14.02
N LYS A 209 14.33 -4.21 -13.85
CA LYS A 209 15.30 -3.91 -12.78
C LYS A 209 14.72 -2.80 -11.92
N SER A 210 14.65 -3.07 -10.61
CA SER A 210 14.43 -2.05 -9.60
C SER A 210 15.77 -1.65 -8.97
N ASP A 211 15.73 -0.76 -7.98
CA ASP A 211 16.91 -0.40 -7.21
C ASP A 211 17.37 -1.55 -6.29
N ASP A 212 16.44 -2.43 -5.88
CA ASP A 212 16.67 -3.44 -4.84
C ASP A 212 16.72 -4.88 -5.38
N PHE A 213 16.26 -5.14 -6.61
CA PHE A 213 16.15 -6.48 -7.17
C PHE A 213 16.01 -6.50 -8.70
N TYR A 214 16.30 -7.66 -9.28
CA TYR A 214 15.97 -8.01 -10.66
C TYR A 214 14.68 -8.81 -10.70
N SER A 215 13.86 -8.61 -11.73
CA SER A 215 12.69 -9.43 -11.97
C SER A 215 12.58 -9.81 -13.43
N ILE A 216 12.16 -11.06 -13.66
CA ILE A 216 12.17 -11.66 -14.98
C ILE A 216 10.90 -12.47 -15.11
N ALA A 217 10.17 -12.28 -16.20
CA ALA A 217 9.06 -13.14 -16.55
C ALA A 217 9.18 -13.58 -18.00
N TRP A 218 8.87 -14.84 -18.27
CA TRP A 218 8.79 -15.31 -19.65
C TRP A 218 7.67 -16.30 -19.84
N CYS A 219 7.38 -16.59 -21.10
CA CYS A 219 6.59 -17.74 -21.52
C CYS A 219 7.15 -18.29 -22.84
N LYS A 220 7.03 -19.60 -23.07
CA LYS A 220 7.27 -20.14 -24.41
C LYS A 220 6.09 -19.79 -25.31
N VAL A 221 6.35 -19.41 -26.56
CA VAL A 221 5.31 -19.02 -27.52
C VAL A 221 5.11 -20.03 -28.63
N LYS A 222 3.89 -20.08 -29.16
CA LYS A 222 3.60 -20.74 -30.44
C LYS A 222 4.11 -19.84 -31.58
N PRO A 223 5.02 -20.32 -32.45
CA PRO A 223 5.61 -19.47 -33.51
C PRO A 223 4.59 -18.77 -34.40
N GLU A 224 3.46 -19.43 -34.70
CA GLU A 224 2.44 -18.90 -35.62
C GLU A 224 1.55 -17.80 -35.02
N THR A 225 1.28 -17.87 -33.71
CA THR A 225 0.33 -16.96 -33.04
C THR A 225 1.00 -16.01 -32.07
N ASN A 226 2.29 -16.25 -31.77
CA ASN A 226 3.05 -15.55 -30.74
C ASN A 226 2.36 -15.56 -29.36
N GLN A 227 1.44 -16.50 -29.11
CA GLN A 227 0.74 -16.66 -27.84
C GLN A 227 1.52 -17.55 -26.89
N CYS A 228 1.53 -17.21 -25.60
CA CYS A 228 2.13 -18.02 -24.56
C CYS A 228 1.44 -19.39 -24.49
N ILE A 229 2.25 -20.44 -24.43
CA ILE A 229 1.81 -21.80 -24.19
C ILE A 229 1.47 -21.93 -22.70
N PRO A 230 0.29 -22.45 -22.32
CA PRO A 230 -0.07 -22.63 -20.92
C PRO A 230 0.99 -23.41 -20.14
N MET A 231 1.23 -23.03 -18.88
CA MET A 231 2.17 -23.70 -17.97
C MET A 231 3.65 -23.65 -18.41
N THR A 232 3.99 -22.75 -19.33
CA THR A 232 5.38 -22.45 -19.70
C THR A 232 5.80 -21.07 -19.24
N ASP A 233 4.95 -20.43 -18.44
CA ASP A 233 5.11 -19.07 -17.99
C ASP A 233 5.73 -19.03 -16.59
N PHE A 234 6.86 -18.34 -16.45
CA PHE A 234 7.60 -18.29 -15.20
C PHE A 234 7.87 -16.85 -14.80
N SER A 235 7.99 -16.63 -13.49
CA SER A 235 8.24 -15.32 -12.90
C SER A 235 9.25 -15.44 -11.78
N TYR A 236 10.30 -14.65 -11.85
CA TYR A 236 11.42 -14.64 -10.92
C TYR A 236 11.58 -13.26 -10.32
N LYS A 237 11.86 -13.23 -9.02
CA LYS A 237 12.39 -12.07 -8.30
C LYS A 237 13.73 -12.48 -7.69
N ILE A 238 14.79 -11.73 -8.01
CA ILE A 238 16.17 -12.16 -7.81
C ILE A 238 16.89 -11.07 -7.03
N ALA A 239 17.49 -11.45 -5.91
CA ALA A 239 18.34 -10.57 -5.12
C ALA A 239 19.57 -10.15 -5.96
N PRO A 240 20.05 -8.90 -5.85
CA PRO A 240 21.11 -8.39 -6.73
C PRO A 240 22.40 -9.22 -6.71
N ASP A 241 22.76 -9.73 -5.55
CA ASP A 241 23.89 -10.61 -5.27
C ASP A 241 23.69 -12.05 -5.75
N GLU A 242 22.46 -12.48 -5.96
CA GLU A 242 22.10 -13.84 -6.41
C GLU A 242 21.87 -13.97 -7.93
N TRP A 243 22.26 -12.96 -8.71
CA TRP A 243 22.17 -13.00 -10.18
C TRP A 243 22.91 -14.19 -10.80
N THR A 244 24.04 -14.58 -10.21
CA THR A 244 24.84 -15.73 -10.66
C THR A 244 24.05 -17.03 -10.49
N GLN A 245 23.33 -17.19 -9.38
CA GLN A 245 22.49 -18.37 -9.16
C GLN A 245 21.42 -18.47 -10.25
N PHE A 246 20.74 -17.37 -10.57
CA PHE A 246 19.79 -17.32 -11.68
C PHE A 246 20.44 -17.72 -13.01
N THR A 247 21.60 -17.15 -13.32
CA THR A 247 22.33 -17.43 -14.58
C THR A 247 22.66 -18.91 -14.71
N HIS A 248 23.13 -19.55 -13.63
CA HIS A 248 23.39 -21.00 -13.61
C HIS A 248 22.12 -21.82 -13.89
N LEU A 249 20.97 -21.46 -13.30
CA LEU A 249 19.70 -22.17 -13.56
C LEU A 249 19.35 -22.18 -15.05
N ILE A 250 19.55 -21.05 -15.73
CA ILE A 250 19.17 -20.87 -17.15
C ILE A 250 20.21 -21.46 -18.09
N VAL A 251 21.49 -21.26 -17.81
CA VAL A 251 22.59 -21.82 -18.63
C VAL A 251 22.66 -23.34 -18.49
N ASP A 252 22.34 -23.91 -17.32
CA ASP A 252 22.29 -25.37 -17.12
C ASP A 252 21.05 -26.02 -17.76
N ASN A 253 20.13 -25.23 -18.32
CA ASN A 253 18.86 -25.70 -18.88
C ASN A 253 18.10 -26.62 -17.92
N LYS A 254 18.06 -26.24 -16.62
CA LYS A 254 17.32 -27.01 -15.63
C LYS A 254 15.85 -26.98 -15.99
N LYS A 255 15.18 -28.14 -15.95
CA LYS A 255 13.74 -28.20 -16.19
C LYS A 255 13.02 -27.38 -15.11
N LEU A 256 12.28 -26.38 -15.56
CA LEU A 256 11.44 -25.55 -14.72
C LEU A 256 10.01 -26.07 -14.84
N PHE A 257 9.36 -26.26 -13.71
CA PHE A 257 7.97 -26.66 -13.63
C PHE A 257 7.27 -25.71 -12.66
N HIS A 258 6.00 -25.41 -12.92
CA HIS A 258 5.14 -24.97 -11.84
C HIS A 258 5.09 -26.13 -10.85
N GLU A 259 5.42 -25.90 -9.59
CA GLU A 259 5.06 -26.85 -8.55
C GLU A 259 3.53 -27.04 -8.61
N ASP A 260 3.06 -28.28 -8.45
CA ASP A 260 1.63 -28.57 -8.39
C ASP A 260 1.12 -28.17 -7.01
N ILE A 261 0.70 -26.92 -6.90
CA ILE A 261 0.30 -26.31 -5.63
C ILE A 261 -1.20 -26.49 -5.46
N SER A 262 -1.61 -27.70 -5.09
CA SER A 262 -2.98 -27.99 -4.68
C SER A 262 -3.24 -27.41 -3.29
N ILE A 263 -3.74 -26.18 -3.24
CA ILE A 263 -4.29 -25.57 -2.01
C ILE A 263 -5.76 -25.98 -1.94
N ALA A 264 -6.04 -27.28 -1.96
CA ALA A 264 -7.39 -27.79 -1.78
C ALA A 264 -7.72 -27.75 -0.29
N SER A 265 -8.50 -26.75 0.10
CA SER A 265 -9.27 -26.79 1.34
C SER A 265 -10.74 -26.62 0.96
N ASP A 266 -11.58 -27.55 1.37
CA ASP A 266 -13.03 -27.55 1.10
C ASP A 266 -13.73 -26.27 1.63
N ALA A 267 -13.04 -25.46 2.45
CA ALA A 267 -13.52 -24.23 3.04
C ALA A 267 -13.12 -22.94 2.27
N ILE A 268 -12.27 -23.03 1.25
CA ILE A 268 -11.78 -21.85 0.51
C ILE A 268 -12.48 -21.82 -0.85
N HIS A 269 -13.24 -20.75 -1.10
CA HIS A 269 -13.77 -20.49 -2.45
C HIS A 269 -12.63 -20.51 -3.47
N GLU A 270 -12.88 -21.11 -4.65
CA GLU A 270 -11.88 -21.15 -5.72
C GLU A 270 -11.44 -19.71 -6.06
N PRO A 271 -10.12 -19.44 -6.09
CA PRO A 271 -9.63 -18.12 -6.41
C PRO A 271 -9.98 -17.74 -7.84
N LEU A 272 -10.31 -16.46 -8.06
CA LEU A 272 -10.52 -15.94 -9.41
C LEU A 272 -9.21 -15.82 -10.17
N SER A 273 -8.09 -15.70 -9.46
CA SER A 273 -6.76 -15.81 -10.06
C SER A 273 -5.71 -16.39 -9.14
N VAL A 274 -4.71 -17.01 -9.75
CA VAL A 274 -3.55 -17.56 -9.06
C VAL A 274 -2.29 -16.94 -9.64
N VAL A 275 -1.32 -16.64 -8.77
CA VAL A 275 -0.01 -16.13 -9.16
C VAL A 275 1.06 -17.07 -8.59
N TYR A 276 1.97 -17.52 -9.45
CA TYR A 276 3.13 -18.33 -9.07
C TYR A 276 4.39 -17.49 -9.22
N ARG A 277 5.20 -17.38 -8.15
CA ARG A 277 6.46 -16.65 -8.19
C ARG A 277 7.60 -17.45 -7.57
N SER A 278 8.75 -17.41 -8.23
CA SER A 278 10.01 -17.94 -7.72
C SER A 278 10.89 -16.80 -7.21
N TYR A 279 11.49 -16.99 -6.05
CA TYR A 279 12.39 -16.02 -5.44
C TYR A 279 13.77 -16.64 -5.33
N ILE A 280 14.78 -15.89 -5.72
CA ILE A 280 16.19 -16.31 -5.70
C ILE A 280 16.91 -15.34 -4.77
N GLY A 281 17.32 -15.84 -3.61
CA GLY A 281 17.95 -15.07 -2.52
C GLY A 281 18.80 -15.98 -1.63
N ASP A 282 19.14 -15.52 -0.43
CA ASP A 282 20.03 -16.19 0.54
C ASP A 282 19.72 -17.67 0.82
N TYR A 283 18.45 -18.06 0.71
CA TYR A 283 17.97 -19.43 0.96
C TYR A 283 17.86 -20.28 -0.32
N GLY A 284 18.42 -19.78 -1.42
CA GLY A 284 18.28 -20.34 -2.77
C GLY A 284 16.90 -20.06 -3.37
N VAL A 285 16.44 -20.98 -4.22
CA VAL A 285 15.14 -20.84 -4.88
C VAL A 285 14.02 -21.22 -3.91
N THR A 286 13.11 -20.28 -3.69
CA THR A 286 11.88 -20.44 -2.89
C THR A 286 10.65 -20.07 -3.71
N TYR A 287 9.50 -20.63 -3.36
CA TYR A 287 8.27 -20.50 -4.15
C TYR A 287 7.16 -19.85 -3.32
N LYS A 288 6.47 -18.90 -3.93
CA LYS A 288 5.30 -18.22 -3.38
C LYS A 288 4.12 -18.41 -4.32
N VAL A 289 2.97 -18.70 -3.73
CA VAL A 289 1.67 -18.66 -4.41
C VAL A 289 0.82 -17.57 -3.82
N SER A 290 0.09 -16.86 -4.67
CA SER A 290 -0.92 -15.92 -4.22
C SER A 290 -2.25 -16.23 -4.89
N ASN A 291 -3.27 -16.45 -4.06
CA ASN A 291 -4.65 -16.59 -4.47
C ASN A 291 -5.32 -15.23 -4.41
N LEU A 292 -5.90 -14.79 -5.52
CA LEU A 292 -6.51 -13.48 -5.70
C LEU A 292 -8.03 -13.63 -5.89
N TYR A 293 -8.76 -12.81 -5.16
CA TYR A 293 -10.21 -12.71 -5.17
C TYR A 293 -10.58 -11.29 -5.58
N ILE A 294 -11.38 -11.14 -6.63
CA ILE A 294 -11.70 -9.84 -7.23
C ILE A 294 -13.20 -9.74 -7.45
N SER A 295 -13.85 -8.79 -6.80
CA SER A 295 -15.30 -8.58 -6.90
C SER A 295 -15.60 -7.20 -7.49
N PRO A 296 -16.51 -7.08 -8.46
CA PRO A 296 -16.93 -5.78 -8.97
C PRO A 296 -17.68 -4.98 -7.91
N THR A 297 -17.49 -3.67 -7.90
CA THR A 297 -18.27 -2.73 -7.08
C THR A 297 -19.40 -2.09 -7.90
N ASP A 298 -20.19 -1.21 -7.27
CA ASP A 298 -21.18 -0.36 -7.93
C ASP A 298 -20.54 0.67 -8.89
N LYS A 299 -19.24 0.96 -8.70
CA LYS A 299 -18.48 1.91 -9.52
C LYS A 299 -17.77 1.21 -10.68
N SER A 300 -17.90 1.80 -11.86
CA SER A 300 -17.21 1.32 -13.07
C SER A 300 -15.69 1.32 -12.90
N ASN A 301 -15.05 0.21 -13.27
CA ASN A 301 -13.61 -0.04 -13.16
C ASN A 301 -13.05 -0.06 -11.74
N VAL A 302 -13.88 -0.14 -10.70
CA VAL A 302 -13.47 -0.25 -9.30
C VAL A 302 -13.87 -1.63 -8.77
N PHE A 303 -12.94 -2.31 -8.12
CA PHE A 303 -13.08 -3.68 -7.65
C PHE A 303 -12.59 -3.81 -6.21
N ASP A 304 -13.28 -4.63 -5.44
CA ASP A 304 -12.76 -5.14 -4.18
C ASP A 304 -11.77 -6.26 -4.49
N TYR A 305 -10.58 -6.16 -3.93
CA TYR A 305 -9.47 -7.04 -4.21
C TYR A 305 -8.95 -7.63 -2.91
N SER A 306 -8.84 -8.96 -2.84
CA SER A 306 -8.25 -9.66 -1.70
C SER A 306 -7.22 -10.67 -2.16
N LYS A 307 -6.16 -10.83 -1.38
CA LYS A 307 -5.04 -11.72 -1.70
C LYS A 307 -4.64 -12.51 -0.47
N VAL A 308 -4.51 -13.82 -0.66
CA VAL A 308 -3.91 -14.73 0.33
C VAL A 308 -2.62 -15.27 -0.24
N SER A 309 -1.51 -15.07 0.46
CA SER A 309 -0.20 -15.56 0.03
C SER A 309 0.24 -16.77 0.84
N PHE A 310 0.89 -17.70 0.17
CA PHE A 310 1.46 -18.90 0.74
C PHE A 310 2.91 -19.07 0.28
N ILE A 311 3.74 -19.65 1.12
CA ILE A 311 5.10 -20.07 0.76
C ILE A 311 5.24 -21.58 0.88
N ALA A 312 6.04 -22.18 0.00
CA ALA A 312 6.32 -23.62 0.03
C ALA A 312 7.57 -23.92 0.89
N ASP A 313 7.45 -24.83 1.85
CA ASP A 313 8.62 -25.45 2.49
C ASP A 313 9.20 -26.52 1.56
N ARG A 314 10.42 -26.27 1.08
CA ARG A 314 11.12 -27.14 0.13
C ARG A 314 11.43 -28.55 0.66
N LYS A 315 11.58 -28.72 1.97
CA LYS A 315 11.89 -30.03 2.58
C LYS A 315 10.62 -30.84 2.82
N THR A 316 9.54 -30.19 3.24
CA THR A 316 8.31 -30.91 3.62
C THR A 316 7.24 -30.91 2.54
N GLY A 317 7.38 -30.09 1.49
CA GLY A 317 6.35 -29.89 0.47
C GLY A 317 5.05 -29.29 1.03
N ARG A 318 5.11 -28.69 2.23
CA ARG A 318 3.94 -28.12 2.92
C ARG A 318 3.91 -26.62 2.64
N TYR A 319 2.70 -26.09 2.53
CA TYR A 319 2.48 -24.66 2.35
C TYR A 319 2.17 -24.00 3.69
N GLN A 320 2.85 -22.88 3.96
CA GLN A 320 2.56 -22.03 5.11
C GLN A 320 1.89 -20.75 4.63
N ALA A 321 0.80 -20.36 5.28
CA ALA A 321 0.19 -19.06 5.04
C ALA A 321 1.19 -17.96 5.43
N LEU A 322 1.34 -16.97 4.55
CA LEU A 322 2.30 -15.88 4.69
C LEU A 322 1.61 -14.57 5.08
N SER A 323 0.60 -14.19 4.31
CA SER A 323 -0.09 -12.92 4.48
C SER A 323 -1.50 -12.96 3.91
N LEU A 324 -2.34 -12.06 4.42
CA LEU A 324 -3.66 -11.75 3.93
C LEU A 324 -3.75 -10.24 3.69
N SER A 325 -4.31 -9.82 2.57
CA SER A 325 -4.59 -8.40 2.31
C SER A 325 -5.94 -8.20 1.65
N ALA A 326 -6.58 -7.08 1.95
CA ALA A 326 -7.72 -6.54 1.23
C ALA A 326 -7.40 -5.10 0.78
N GLU A 327 -7.76 -4.77 -0.46
CA GLU A 327 -7.41 -3.53 -1.13
C GLU A 327 -8.55 -3.14 -2.09
N SER A 328 -8.67 -1.85 -2.41
CA SER A 328 -9.50 -1.38 -3.52
C SER A 328 -8.65 -1.23 -4.77
N LEU A 329 -9.10 -1.82 -5.88
CA LEU A 329 -8.43 -1.83 -7.17
C LEU A 329 -9.20 -0.98 -8.18
N THR A 330 -8.57 0.05 -8.72
CA THR A 330 -9.12 0.88 -9.80
C THR A 330 -8.33 0.70 -11.10
N ILE A 331 -9.00 0.38 -12.20
CA ILE A 331 -8.37 0.22 -13.51
C ILE A 331 -8.39 1.53 -14.29
N ILE A 332 -7.21 2.02 -14.67
CA ILE A 332 -6.99 3.24 -15.45
C ILE A 332 -6.46 2.83 -16.83
N LYS A 333 -7.22 3.12 -17.88
CA LYS A 333 -6.84 2.81 -19.28
C LYS A 333 -6.38 4.03 -20.06
N LYS A 334 -7.00 5.17 -19.79
CA LYS A 334 -6.69 6.41 -20.49
C LYS A 334 -5.27 6.84 -20.11
N ASP A 335 -4.46 7.18 -21.11
CA ASP A 335 -3.08 7.67 -20.95
C ASP A 335 -2.12 6.66 -20.27
N ALA A 336 -2.52 5.38 -20.16
CA ALA A 336 -1.66 4.33 -19.62
C ALA A 336 -0.51 4.02 -20.59
N GLN A 337 0.72 3.90 -20.07
CA GLN A 337 1.89 3.51 -20.87
C GLN A 337 1.75 2.09 -21.44
N PHE A 338 1.15 1.18 -20.66
CA PHE A 338 0.91 -0.20 -21.04
C PHE A 338 -0.60 -0.44 -21.31
N ILE A 339 -1.07 -1.69 -21.25
CA ILE A 339 -2.49 -2.03 -21.53
C ILE A 339 -3.42 -1.32 -20.55
N ALA A 340 -3.04 -1.29 -19.27
CA ALA A 340 -3.73 -0.54 -18.23
C ALA A 340 -2.81 -0.32 -17.03
N THR A 341 -3.09 0.72 -16.26
CA THR A 341 -2.52 0.98 -14.95
C THR A 341 -3.54 0.61 -13.88
N LEU A 342 -3.10 -0.14 -12.88
CA LEU A 342 -3.88 -0.61 -11.74
C LEU A 342 -3.54 0.25 -10.53
N LYS A 343 -4.46 1.11 -10.11
CA LYS A 343 -4.32 1.89 -8.88
C LYS A 343 -4.87 1.07 -7.71
N ILE A 344 -3.99 0.69 -6.79
CA ILE A 344 -4.31 -0.16 -5.65
C ILE A 344 -4.26 0.69 -4.38
N THR A 345 -5.37 0.72 -3.66
CA THR A 345 -5.51 1.44 -2.39
C THR A 345 -5.60 0.42 -1.27
N PRO A 346 -4.62 0.36 -0.35
CA PRO A 346 -4.62 -0.65 0.71
C PRO A 346 -5.75 -0.39 1.72
N GLU A 347 -6.44 -1.44 2.17
CA GLU A 347 -7.53 -1.34 3.15
C GLU A 347 -7.31 -2.19 4.40
N VAL A 348 -6.77 -3.40 4.25
CA VAL A 348 -6.38 -4.30 5.34
C VAL A 348 -5.13 -5.06 4.93
N PHE A 349 -4.20 -5.21 5.87
CA PHE A 349 -3.09 -6.14 5.74
C PHE A 349 -2.89 -6.88 7.05
N HIS A 350 -2.68 -8.19 6.97
CA HIS A 350 -2.37 -9.04 8.11
C HIS A 350 -1.22 -9.99 7.77
N TRP A 351 -0.21 -9.98 8.65
CA TRP A 351 0.91 -10.90 8.61
C TRP A 351 0.52 -12.19 9.32
N THR A 352 0.64 -13.34 8.64
CA THR A 352 0.31 -14.65 9.21
C THR A 352 1.50 -15.58 9.34
N TYR A 353 2.62 -15.22 8.71
CA TYR A 353 3.83 -16.02 8.78
C TYR A 353 4.34 -16.15 10.22
N GLN A 354 4.85 -17.33 10.52
CA GLN A 354 5.55 -17.62 11.75
C GLN A 354 6.95 -18.10 11.36
N GLU A 355 7.97 -17.43 11.88
CA GLU A 355 9.36 -17.81 11.63
C GLU A 355 9.60 -19.29 11.95
N ASN A 356 10.42 -19.92 11.12
CA ASN A 356 10.85 -21.28 11.33
C ASN A 356 12.36 -21.40 11.13
N ALA A 357 12.94 -22.52 11.58
CA ALA A 357 14.39 -22.74 11.53
C ALA A 357 14.99 -22.76 10.12
N ASN A 358 14.18 -22.95 9.07
CA ASN A 358 14.64 -23.03 7.69
C ASN A 358 14.57 -21.67 6.96
N LEU A 359 13.76 -20.73 7.43
CA LEU A 359 13.49 -19.47 6.75
C LEU A 359 13.12 -18.36 7.74
N ASN A 360 14.06 -17.45 7.99
CA ASN A 360 13.88 -16.27 8.84
C ASN A 360 13.51 -15.03 8.01
N GLU A 361 12.63 -14.18 8.55
CA GLU A 361 12.08 -13.01 7.85
C GLU A 361 13.13 -11.95 7.52
N ASN A 362 14.11 -11.72 8.40
CA ASN A 362 14.97 -10.54 8.39
C ASN A 362 15.94 -10.44 7.20
N LYS A 363 15.95 -11.40 6.27
CA LYS A 363 16.91 -11.45 5.15
C LYS A 363 16.35 -11.95 3.81
N ALA A 364 15.18 -12.59 3.78
CA ALA A 364 14.75 -13.23 2.53
C ALA A 364 14.01 -12.24 1.62
N ILE A 365 14.49 -12.09 0.39
CA ILE A 365 13.78 -11.34 -0.67
C ILE A 365 12.33 -11.82 -0.89
N LEU A 366 12.01 -13.06 -0.50
CA LEU A 366 10.67 -13.62 -0.50
C LEU A 366 9.64 -12.79 0.30
N PHE A 367 10.05 -12.23 1.45
CA PHE A 367 9.16 -11.44 2.31
C PHE A 367 9.03 -9.98 1.88
N SER A 368 9.93 -9.50 1.00
CA SER A 368 9.98 -8.10 0.59
C SER A 368 8.67 -7.58 0.00
N ASP A 369 7.89 -8.42 -0.69
CA ASP A 369 6.58 -8.01 -1.21
C ASP A 369 5.60 -7.66 -0.09
N ASP A 370 5.59 -8.49 0.95
CA ASP A 370 4.68 -8.38 2.08
C ASP A 370 5.15 -7.25 3.01
N ASP A 371 6.46 -7.05 3.18
CA ASP A 371 7.02 -5.91 3.91
C ASP A 371 6.62 -4.59 3.27
N ASN A 372 6.76 -4.51 1.94
CA ASN A 372 6.34 -3.37 1.16
C ASN A 372 4.81 -3.17 1.23
N ALA A 373 4.02 -4.25 1.22
CA ALA A 373 2.57 -4.17 1.38
C ALA A 373 2.16 -3.68 2.77
N SER A 374 2.78 -4.20 3.82
CA SER A 374 2.60 -3.81 5.23
C SER A 374 2.97 -2.35 5.47
N SER A 375 4.09 -1.89 4.91
CA SER A 375 4.48 -0.47 4.95
C SER A 375 3.48 0.43 4.23
N SER A 376 3.03 0.01 3.04
CA SER A 376 1.99 0.73 2.28
C SER A 376 0.68 0.79 3.07
N TYR A 377 0.30 -0.26 3.78
CA TYR A 377 -0.87 -0.28 4.65
C TYR A 377 -0.73 0.69 5.84
N LYS A 378 0.39 0.63 6.58
CA LYS A 378 0.65 1.52 7.72
C LYS A 378 0.56 3.01 7.35
N ASN A 379 0.91 3.33 6.11
CA ASN A 379 0.97 4.70 5.60
C ASN A 379 -0.22 5.09 4.70
N ASN A 380 -1.21 4.19 4.51
CA ASN A 380 -2.28 4.34 3.52
C ASN A 380 -1.75 4.75 2.12
N ALA A 381 -0.58 4.25 1.75
CA ALA A 381 0.11 4.64 0.54
C ALA A 381 -0.46 3.87 -0.66
N ILE A 382 -0.96 4.61 -1.65
CA ILE A 382 -1.43 4.08 -2.93
C ILE A 382 -0.24 3.46 -3.67
N ARG A 383 -0.44 2.29 -4.31
CA ARG A 383 0.53 1.69 -5.24
C ARG A 383 -0.05 1.62 -6.65
N TYR A 384 0.84 1.53 -7.63
CA TYR A 384 0.48 1.30 -9.03
C TYR A 384 1.14 0.02 -9.54
N ASP A 385 0.31 -0.84 -10.11
CA ASP A 385 0.75 -1.99 -10.89
C ASP A 385 0.35 -1.78 -12.36
N TYR A 386 0.95 -2.52 -13.28
CA TYR A 386 0.83 -2.29 -14.72
C TYR A 386 0.56 -3.59 -15.45
N ILE A 387 -0.50 -3.62 -16.28
CA ILE A 387 -0.76 -4.76 -17.17
C ILE A 387 0.08 -4.55 -18.43
N ILE A 388 1.16 -5.31 -18.57
CA ILE A 388 2.13 -5.13 -19.67
C ILE A 388 1.77 -5.99 -20.87
N ALA A 389 1.31 -7.21 -20.63
CA ALA A 389 0.91 -8.14 -21.68
C ALA A 389 -0.34 -8.90 -21.26
N ALA A 390 -1.19 -9.27 -22.21
CA ALA A 390 -2.40 -10.01 -21.92
C ALA A 390 -2.76 -10.97 -23.06
N GLN A 391 -3.23 -12.14 -22.67
CA GLN A 391 -3.95 -13.08 -23.52
C GLN A 391 -5.10 -13.71 -22.73
N LYS A 392 -5.90 -14.56 -23.38
CA LYS A 392 -7.01 -15.24 -22.71
C LYS A 392 -6.51 -15.99 -21.46
N LYS A 393 -7.05 -15.62 -20.29
CA LYS A 393 -6.74 -16.20 -18.97
C LYS A 393 -5.31 -16.00 -18.44
N LEU A 394 -4.46 -15.23 -19.12
CA LEU A 394 -3.08 -15.03 -18.68
C LEU A 394 -2.68 -13.57 -18.92
N GLN A 395 -2.28 -12.88 -17.86
CA GLN A 395 -1.85 -11.49 -17.91
C GLN A 395 -0.50 -11.34 -17.24
N LEU A 396 0.37 -10.50 -17.79
CA LEU A 396 1.63 -10.12 -17.16
C LEU A 396 1.44 -8.79 -16.44
N ILE A 397 1.70 -8.81 -15.14
CA ILE A 397 1.67 -7.64 -14.27
C ILE A 397 3.11 -7.24 -13.93
N LEU A 398 3.38 -5.94 -13.89
CA LEU A 398 4.53 -5.36 -13.22
C LEU A 398 4.05 -4.54 -12.04
N GLY A 399 4.52 -4.85 -10.83
CA GLY A 399 4.49 -3.91 -9.72
C GLY A 399 5.90 -3.43 -9.41
N GLU A 400 6.07 -2.14 -9.10
CA GLU A 400 7.40 -1.58 -8.86
C GLU A 400 8.16 -2.26 -7.73
N LYS A 401 7.43 -2.69 -6.69
CA LYS A 401 8.00 -3.35 -5.51
C LYS A 401 7.90 -4.87 -5.56
N SER A 402 6.96 -5.42 -6.32
CA SER A 402 6.72 -6.87 -6.43
C SER A 402 7.40 -7.51 -7.66
N GLY A 403 7.77 -6.72 -8.65
CA GLY A 403 8.36 -7.17 -9.91
C GLY A 403 7.32 -7.68 -10.91
N LEU A 404 7.80 -8.46 -11.88
CA LEU A 404 7.02 -9.07 -12.94
C LEU A 404 6.40 -10.39 -12.49
N TYR A 405 5.10 -10.57 -12.73
CA TYR A 405 4.43 -11.84 -12.46
C TYR A 405 3.23 -12.13 -13.36
N TRP A 406 3.04 -13.41 -13.66
CA TRP A 406 1.89 -13.90 -14.42
C TRP A 406 0.67 -14.11 -13.54
N LEU A 407 -0.45 -13.53 -13.95
CA LEU A 407 -1.76 -13.68 -13.35
C LEU A 407 -2.59 -14.71 -14.14
N HIS A 408 -2.78 -15.89 -13.56
CA HIS A 408 -3.59 -16.97 -14.12
C HIS A 408 -5.04 -16.78 -13.72
N SER A 409 -5.89 -16.43 -14.67
CA SER A 409 -7.28 -16.04 -14.39
C SER A 409 -8.30 -17.13 -14.73
N SER A 410 -9.29 -17.30 -13.87
CA SER A 410 -10.49 -18.09 -14.16
C SER A 410 -11.35 -17.41 -15.24
N LYS A 411 -12.37 -18.10 -15.75
CA LYS A 411 -13.27 -17.56 -16.79
C LYS A 411 -14.04 -16.32 -16.32
N ASN A 412 -14.20 -16.13 -15.01
CA ASN A 412 -15.06 -15.10 -14.42
C ASN A 412 -14.26 -13.92 -13.83
N ASN A 413 -12.95 -13.84 -14.09
CA ASN A 413 -12.15 -12.73 -13.57
C ASN A 413 -12.48 -11.43 -14.34
N PRO A 414 -12.91 -10.35 -13.67
CA PRO A 414 -13.18 -9.07 -14.34
C PRO A 414 -11.96 -8.46 -15.05
N LEU A 415 -10.73 -8.78 -14.62
CA LEU A 415 -9.51 -8.36 -15.32
C LEU A 415 -9.38 -9.02 -16.71
N THR A 416 -10.02 -10.16 -16.96
CA THR A 416 -10.03 -10.80 -18.29
C THR A 416 -10.96 -10.12 -19.30
N VAL A 417 -11.80 -9.17 -18.85
CA VAL A 417 -12.75 -8.41 -19.69
C VAL A 417 -12.08 -7.19 -20.34
N LEU A 418 -10.78 -6.98 -20.10
CA LEU A 418 -10.01 -6.00 -20.84
C LEU A 418 -9.94 -6.43 -22.32
N PRO A 419 -10.41 -5.59 -23.26
CA PRO A 419 -10.48 -5.99 -24.66
C PRO A 419 -9.07 -6.35 -25.15
N THR A 420 -8.90 -7.61 -25.56
CA THR A 420 -7.76 -8.05 -26.37
C THR A 420 -7.89 -7.44 -27.77
N LYS A 421 -7.80 -6.11 -27.88
CA LYS A 421 -7.73 -5.43 -29.17
C LYS A 421 -6.34 -4.83 -29.34
N HIS A 422 -5.66 -5.39 -30.33
CA HIS A 422 -4.42 -4.95 -30.98
C HIS A 422 -3.11 -5.23 -30.26
N TYR A 423 -2.60 -6.45 -30.43
CA TYR A 423 -1.18 -6.66 -30.65
C TYR A 423 -1.00 -7.61 -31.85
N LYS A 424 -0.58 -7.02 -32.98
CA LYS A 424 0.13 -7.72 -34.05
C LYS A 424 1.62 -7.58 -33.77
#